data_AF-A0A7C5Q115-F1
#
_entry.id   AF-A0A7C5Q115-F1
#
_cell.length_a   1.000
_cell.length_b   1.000
_cell.length_c   1.000
_cell.angle_alpha   90.00
_cell.angle_beta   90.00
_cell.angle_gamma   90.00
#
_symmetry.space_group_name_H-M   'P 1'
#
loop_
_entity.id
_entity.type
_entity.pdbx_description
1 polymer ?
#
loop_
_entity_poly.entity_id
_entity_poly.type
_entity_poly.pdbx_seq_one_letter_code
_entity_poly.pdbx_strand_id
1 'polypeptide(L)'
;MILNTGNRYIAYFQIVFFLSLLIIFPVISASADNDPAIRSFDGLERVPSTEYSEVYRKPGIDFKVYSRIALNPVDITFRKNWMRRYNSGQKGLSNRVTREDMARMKKKISELFDEIFRDEISKLEGFSLVSEIDSDVLVIQPKIINLDVYAPEINNTLGSLTFVDNAGEGTLY
;
A
#
# COMPACT_ATOMS: atom_id res chain seq x y z
N MET A 1 55.57 -10.23 -57.41
CA MET A 1 54.62 -9.52 -56.54
C MET A 1 54.09 -10.55 -55.54
N ILE A 2 54.75 -10.68 -54.38
CA ILE A 2 54.37 -11.62 -53.32
C ILE A 2 53.81 -10.77 -52.19
N LEU A 3 52.50 -10.82 -51.94
CA LEU A 3 51.86 -10.18 -50.80
C LEU A 3 51.53 -11.23 -49.74
N ASN A 4 52.16 -10.97 -48.60
CA ASN A 4 52.18 -11.64 -47.31
C ASN A 4 50.79 -12.07 -46.77
N THR A 5 50.60 -13.38 -46.65
CA THR A 5 49.47 -14.05 -45.99
C THR A 5 49.75 -14.23 -44.49
N GLY A 6 49.69 -13.15 -43.70
CA GLY A 6 50.11 -13.19 -42.30
C GLY A 6 49.22 -12.48 -41.27
N ASN A 7 48.07 -11.92 -41.65
CA ASN A 7 47.35 -11.01 -40.74
C ASN A 7 45.84 -11.26 -40.59
N ARG A 8 45.29 -12.33 -41.19
CA ARG A 8 43.85 -12.60 -41.12
C ARG A 8 43.44 -13.39 -39.87
N TYR A 9 44.32 -14.22 -39.32
CA TYR A 9 44.01 -15.06 -38.15
C TYR A 9 44.03 -14.28 -36.81
N ILE A 10 44.81 -13.20 -36.71
CA ILE A 10 44.90 -12.37 -35.50
C ILE A 10 43.62 -11.53 -35.31
N ALA A 11 43.02 -11.05 -36.40
CA ALA A 11 41.79 -10.27 -36.35
C ALA A 11 40.57 -11.09 -35.89
N TYR A 12 40.47 -12.36 -36.31
CA TYR A 12 39.38 -13.24 -35.85
C TYR A 12 39.53 -13.62 -34.37
N PHE A 13 40.77 -13.78 -33.87
CA PHE A 13 41.01 -14.10 -32.45
C PHE A 13 40.63 -12.92 -31.52
N GLN A 14 40.88 -11.67 -31.93
CA GLN A 14 40.47 -10.49 -31.15
C GLN A 14 38.95 -10.26 -31.13
N ILE A 15 38.24 -10.57 -32.23
CA ILE A 15 36.78 -10.39 -32.32
C ILE A 15 36.03 -11.43 -31.47
N VAL A 16 36.52 -12.68 -31.41
CA VAL A 16 35.90 -13.73 -30.56
C VAL A 16 36.13 -13.46 -29.08
N PHE A 17 37.29 -12.92 -28.69
CA PHE A 17 37.60 -12.60 -27.29
C PHE A 17 36.75 -11.43 -26.75
N PHE A 18 36.37 -10.47 -27.61
CA PHE A 18 35.47 -9.37 -27.24
C PHE A 18 33.99 -9.79 -27.18
N LEU A 19 33.58 -10.83 -27.91
CA LEU A 19 32.19 -11.33 -27.87
C LEU A 19 31.93 -12.28 -26.69
N SER A 20 32.96 -12.85 -26.07
CA SER A 20 32.83 -13.76 -24.93
C SER A 20 32.80 -13.06 -23.56
N LEU A 21 33.01 -11.73 -23.48
CA LEU A 21 33.04 -10.99 -22.21
C LEU A 21 31.70 -10.32 -21.84
N LEU A 22 30.60 -10.63 -22.54
CA LEU A 22 29.28 -10.01 -22.32
C LEU A 22 28.27 -10.92 -21.60
N ILE A 23 28.69 -12.06 -21.03
CA ILE A 23 27.78 -13.05 -20.41
C ILE A 23 28.05 -13.24 -18.89
N ILE A 24 28.76 -12.32 -18.24
CA ILE A 24 28.90 -12.34 -16.78
C ILE A 24 28.58 -10.96 -16.21
N PHE A 25 27.37 -10.48 -16.45
CA PHE A 25 26.72 -9.61 -15.49
C PHE A 25 25.95 -10.53 -14.54
N PRO A 26 26.38 -10.69 -13.26
CA PRO A 26 25.47 -11.26 -12.28
C PRO A 26 24.29 -10.31 -12.22
N VAL A 27 23.12 -10.79 -12.67
CA VAL A 27 21.85 -10.16 -12.34
C VAL A 27 21.76 -10.28 -10.82
N ILE A 28 22.25 -9.27 -10.11
CA ILE A 28 21.89 -9.07 -8.71
C ILE A 28 20.41 -8.74 -8.77
N SER A 29 19.58 -9.78 -8.72
CA SER A 29 18.21 -9.63 -8.26
C SER A 29 18.32 -9.13 -6.84
N ALA A 30 18.32 -7.80 -6.69
CA ALA A 30 17.87 -7.19 -5.46
C ALA A 30 16.39 -7.56 -5.35
N SER A 31 16.10 -8.75 -4.81
CA SER A 31 14.86 -8.95 -4.09
C SER A 31 14.86 -7.84 -3.04
N ALA A 32 14.04 -6.81 -3.26
CA ALA A 32 13.73 -5.87 -2.21
C ALA A 32 13.33 -6.73 -1.01
N ASP A 33 14.14 -6.67 0.03
CA ASP A 33 13.88 -7.34 1.28
C ASP A 33 12.60 -6.69 1.81
N ASN A 34 11.47 -7.33 1.57
CA ASN A 34 10.15 -6.86 1.99
C ASN A 34 9.92 -7.18 3.47
N ASP A 35 10.98 -7.53 4.21
CA ASP A 35 10.90 -7.73 5.64
C ASP A 35 10.68 -6.35 6.29
N PRO A 36 9.56 -6.15 7.01
CA PRO A 36 9.24 -4.87 7.61
C PRO A 36 10.36 -4.46 8.58
N ALA A 37 10.82 -3.21 8.42
CA ALA A 37 11.99 -2.72 9.13
C ALA A 37 11.84 -2.85 10.66
N ILE A 38 12.89 -3.31 11.35
CA ILE A 38 12.89 -3.44 12.82
C ILE A 38 12.67 -2.08 13.50
N ARG A 39 13.12 -1.00 12.85
CA ARG A 39 12.88 0.38 13.26
C ARG A 39 12.42 1.24 12.08
N SER A 40 11.41 2.08 12.30
CA SER A 40 11.01 3.07 11.30
C SER A 40 12.06 4.17 11.18
N PHE A 41 12.03 4.92 10.07
CA PHE A 41 12.88 6.10 9.87
C PHE A 41 12.74 7.13 11.00
N ASP A 42 11.56 7.20 11.63
CA ASP A 42 11.24 8.11 12.73
C ASP A 42 11.64 7.56 14.12
N GLY A 43 12.37 6.44 14.16
CA GLY A 43 12.87 5.83 15.40
C GLY A 43 11.81 5.04 16.19
N LEU A 44 10.69 4.64 15.56
CA LEU A 44 9.70 3.76 16.17
C LEU A 44 10.20 2.31 16.14
N GLU A 45 9.87 1.53 17.16
CA GLU A 45 10.22 0.12 17.24
C GLU A 45 9.07 -0.76 16.76
N ARG A 46 9.37 -1.74 15.91
CA ARG A 46 8.38 -2.70 15.44
C ARG A 46 7.92 -3.62 16.57
N VAL A 47 6.61 -3.83 16.67
CA VAL A 47 5.99 -4.82 17.55
C VAL A 47 5.50 -5.98 16.68
N PRO A 48 5.92 -7.23 16.94
CA PRO A 48 5.40 -8.37 16.21
C PRO A 48 3.89 -8.53 16.48
N SER A 49 3.09 -8.63 15.42
CA SER A 49 1.66 -8.91 15.47
C SER A 49 1.33 -10.00 14.46
N THR A 50 0.40 -10.89 14.83
CA THR A 50 -0.17 -11.90 13.93
C THR A 50 -1.41 -11.41 13.20
N GLU A 51 -2.05 -10.36 13.71
CA GLU A 51 -3.33 -9.84 13.21
C GLU A 51 -3.17 -8.63 12.30
N TYR A 52 -2.13 -7.83 12.55
CA TYR A 52 -1.82 -6.63 11.76
C TYR A 52 -0.52 -6.83 10.99
N SER A 53 -0.47 -6.34 9.75
CA SER A 53 0.71 -6.47 8.88
C SER A 53 1.93 -5.75 9.47
N GLU A 54 1.75 -4.53 9.97
CA GLU A 54 2.82 -3.72 10.54
C GLU A 54 2.33 -2.91 11.75
N VAL A 55 3.04 -2.99 12.86
CA VAL A 55 2.76 -2.22 14.08
C VAL A 55 4.08 -1.63 14.57
N TYR A 56 4.10 -0.31 14.79
CA TYR A 56 5.26 0.40 15.33
C TYR A 56 4.85 1.17 16.57
N ARG A 57 5.71 1.19 17.59
CA ARG A 57 5.50 1.95 18.81
C ARG A 57 6.66 2.90 19.07
N LYS A 58 6.35 4.06 19.66
CA LYS A 58 7.39 4.95 20.16
C LYS A 58 7.99 4.35 21.45
N PRO A 59 9.31 4.17 21.53
CA PRO A 59 9.92 3.60 22.73
C PRO A 59 9.77 4.55 23.93
N GLY A 60 9.56 3.98 25.13
CA GLY A 60 9.49 4.74 26.38
C GLY A 60 8.14 5.35 26.74
N ILE A 61 7.07 5.06 26.00
CA ILE A 61 5.70 5.47 26.33
C ILE A 61 4.93 4.27 26.89
N ASP A 62 4.30 4.43 28.06
CA ASP A 62 3.36 3.47 28.61
C ASP A 62 1.93 3.83 28.18
N PHE A 63 1.36 3.00 27.30
CA PHE A 63 0.00 3.20 26.80
C PHE A 63 -1.08 2.79 27.80
N LYS A 64 -0.73 2.10 28.89
CA LYS A 64 -1.69 1.69 29.95
C LYS A 64 -2.23 2.87 30.76
N VAL A 65 -1.58 4.02 30.67
CA VAL A 65 -2.00 5.24 31.38
C VAL A 65 -3.25 5.85 30.74
N TYR A 66 -3.54 5.53 29.47
CA TYR A 66 -4.69 6.06 28.75
C TYR A 66 -5.89 5.11 28.87
N SER A 67 -6.93 5.56 29.55
CA SER A 67 -8.23 4.87 29.65
C SER A 67 -9.32 5.49 28.76
N ARG A 68 -9.04 6.67 28.20
CA ARG A 68 -9.95 7.42 27.33
C ARG A 68 -9.40 7.48 25.91
N ILE A 69 -10.26 7.31 24.92
CA ILE A 69 -9.91 7.33 23.50
C ILE A 69 -10.69 8.45 22.81
N ALA A 70 -9.98 9.32 22.10
CA ALA A 70 -10.58 10.25 21.15
C ALA A 70 -10.29 9.79 19.72
N LEU A 71 -11.34 9.61 18.93
CA LEU A 71 -11.22 9.23 17.53
C LEU A 71 -11.30 10.48 16.64
N ASN A 72 -10.25 10.73 15.88
CA ASN A 72 -10.30 11.72 14.80
C ASN A 72 -11.00 11.13 13.57
N PRO A 73 -11.64 11.96 12.73
CA PRO A 73 -12.20 11.51 11.47
C PRO A 73 -11.15 10.80 10.60
N VAL A 74 -11.55 9.70 9.98
CA VAL A 74 -10.66 8.95 9.08
C VAL A 74 -10.30 9.75 7.84
N ASP A 75 -9.00 9.81 7.55
CA ASP A 75 -8.50 10.41 6.31
C ASP A 75 -8.41 9.34 5.23
N ILE A 76 -9.17 9.53 4.15
CA ILE A 76 -9.30 8.54 3.07
C ILE A 76 -8.69 9.11 1.80
N THR A 77 -7.69 8.40 1.28
CA THR A 77 -7.01 8.71 0.03
C THR A 77 -7.14 7.54 -0.95
N PHE A 78 -7.79 7.82 -2.09
CA PHE A 78 -7.82 6.88 -3.21
C PHE A 78 -6.46 6.71 -3.85
N ARG A 79 -6.21 5.53 -4.40
CA ARG A 79 -5.04 5.26 -5.23
C ARG A 79 -4.88 6.34 -6.31
N LYS A 80 -3.64 6.73 -6.58
CA LYS A 80 -3.33 7.73 -7.62
C LYS A 80 -3.96 7.32 -8.96
N ASN A 81 -4.59 8.30 -9.64
CA ASN A 81 -5.29 8.11 -10.91
C ASN A 81 -6.42 7.05 -10.88
N TRP A 82 -6.93 6.65 -9.71
CA TRP A 82 -7.96 5.62 -9.58
C TRP A 82 -9.19 5.90 -10.46
N MET A 83 -9.81 7.09 -10.32
CA MET A 83 -11.00 7.46 -11.11
C MET A 83 -10.77 7.37 -12.61
N ARG A 84 -9.61 7.83 -13.10
CA ARG A 84 -9.27 7.75 -14.54
C ARG A 84 -9.14 6.30 -15.00
N ARG A 85 -8.45 5.46 -14.22
CA ARG A 85 -8.30 4.03 -14.54
C ARG A 85 -9.65 3.33 -14.53
N TYR A 86 -10.43 3.51 -13.47
CA TYR A 86 -11.76 2.94 -13.34
C TYR A 86 -12.62 3.30 -14.56
N ASN A 87 -12.68 4.60 -14.89
CA ASN A 87 -13.47 5.11 -16.01
C ASN A 87 -12.95 4.68 -17.39
N SER A 88 -11.67 4.31 -17.54
CA SER A 88 -11.15 3.83 -18.83
C SER A 88 -11.67 2.44 -19.21
N GLY A 89 -12.11 1.64 -18.24
CA GLY A 89 -12.72 0.32 -18.48
C GLY A 89 -14.23 0.34 -18.69
N GLN A 90 -14.89 1.48 -18.50
CA GLN A 90 -16.36 1.58 -18.53
C GLN A 90 -16.88 1.79 -19.95
N LYS A 91 -17.85 0.99 -20.37
CA LYS A 91 -18.45 1.05 -21.71
C LYS A 91 -19.43 2.22 -21.90
N GLY A 92 -20.06 2.71 -20.82
CA GLY A 92 -21.08 3.76 -20.86
C GLY A 92 -20.74 4.97 -19.99
N LEU A 93 -21.20 6.16 -20.39
CA LEU A 93 -21.03 7.39 -19.60
C LEU A 93 -21.72 7.33 -18.22
N SER A 94 -22.84 6.61 -18.13
CA SER A 94 -23.60 6.38 -16.89
C SER A 94 -22.84 5.55 -15.85
N ASN A 95 -21.89 4.71 -16.29
CA ASN A 95 -21.15 3.80 -15.41
C ASN A 95 -19.83 4.43 -14.94
N ARG A 96 -19.56 5.68 -15.34
CA ARG A 96 -18.36 6.42 -14.97
C ARG A 96 -18.53 7.05 -13.59
N VAL A 97 -17.50 6.91 -12.77
CA VAL A 97 -17.39 7.56 -11.48
C VAL A 97 -17.02 9.03 -11.68
N THR A 98 -17.78 9.90 -11.05
CA THR A 98 -17.56 11.35 -11.00
C THR A 98 -16.79 11.76 -9.74
N ARG A 99 -16.39 13.03 -9.64
CA ARG A 99 -15.77 13.55 -8.41
C ARG A 99 -16.76 13.56 -7.24
N GLU A 100 -18.02 13.79 -7.56
CA GLU A 100 -19.13 13.77 -6.62
C GLU A 100 -19.36 12.35 -6.08
N ASP A 101 -19.23 11.32 -6.93
CA ASP A 101 -19.23 9.92 -6.48
C ASP A 101 -18.08 9.62 -5.53
N MET A 102 -16.87 10.10 -5.84
CA MET A 102 -15.72 9.94 -4.93
C MET A 102 -15.96 10.58 -3.57
N ALA A 103 -16.52 11.79 -3.54
CA ALA A 103 -16.88 12.46 -2.29
C ALA A 103 -17.95 11.70 -1.52
N ARG A 104 -18.99 11.19 -2.21
CA ARG A 104 -20.01 10.32 -1.62
C ARG A 104 -19.43 9.05 -1.02
N MET A 105 -18.50 8.40 -1.73
CA MET A 105 -17.82 7.20 -1.24
C MET A 105 -16.99 7.48 0.00
N LYS A 106 -16.18 8.56 0.00
CA LYS A 106 -15.42 8.95 1.19
C LYS A 106 -16.32 9.17 2.39
N LYS A 107 -17.43 9.88 2.20
CA LYS A 107 -18.41 10.13 3.26
C LYS A 107 -18.97 8.83 3.82
N LYS A 108 -19.46 7.93 2.96
CA LYS A 108 -20.02 6.64 3.39
C LYS A 108 -18.99 5.76 4.10
N ILE A 109 -17.76 5.70 3.60
CA ILE A 109 -16.69 4.92 4.24
C ILE A 109 -16.33 5.52 5.60
N SER A 110 -16.28 6.85 5.71
CA SER A 110 -16.06 7.53 7.00
C SER A 110 -17.16 7.22 8.01
N GLU A 111 -18.42 7.29 7.59
CA GLU A 111 -19.57 6.98 8.45
C GLU A 111 -19.53 5.53 8.94
N LEU A 112 -19.26 4.57 8.03
CA LEU A 112 -19.13 3.15 8.37
C LEU A 112 -17.93 2.89 9.30
N PHE A 113 -16.81 3.56 9.06
CA PHE A 113 -15.64 3.43 9.92
C PHE A 113 -15.95 3.92 11.33
N ASP A 114 -16.56 5.10 11.46
CA ASP A 114 -16.91 5.67 12.76
C ASP A 114 -17.91 4.77 13.51
N GLU A 115 -18.88 4.19 12.82
CA GLU A 115 -19.85 3.24 13.38
C GLU A 115 -19.15 1.97 13.91
N ILE A 116 -18.39 1.29 13.05
CA ILE A 116 -17.69 0.05 13.40
C ILE A 116 -16.69 0.30 14.52
N PHE A 117 -15.92 1.39 14.45
CA PHE A 117 -14.94 1.70 15.48
C PHE A 117 -15.59 1.94 16.84
N ARG A 118 -16.70 2.70 16.88
CA ARG A 118 -17.43 2.93 18.12
C ARG A 118 -18.01 1.64 18.68
N ASP A 119 -18.56 0.78 17.83
CA ASP A 119 -19.07 -0.53 18.23
C ASP A 119 -17.96 -1.41 18.82
N GLU A 120 -16.82 -1.54 18.13
CA GLU A 120 -15.69 -2.35 18.60
C GLU A 120 -15.09 -1.83 19.91
N ILE A 121 -14.89 -0.52 20.06
CA ILE A 121 -14.40 0.05 21.34
C ILE A 121 -15.43 -0.14 22.46
N SER A 122 -16.73 -0.07 22.17
CA SER A 122 -17.77 -0.28 23.20
C SER A 122 -17.78 -1.69 23.77
N LYS A 123 -17.25 -2.67 23.02
CA LYS A 123 -17.09 -4.06 23.48
C LYS A 123 -15.85 -4.26 24.36
N LEU A 124 -14.90 -3.33 24.33
CA LEU A 124 -13.68 -3.43 25.12
C LEU A 124 -13.91 -2.89 26.54
N GLU A 125 -13.58 -3.71 27.54
CA GLU A 125 -13.60 -3.26 28.93
C GLU A 125 -12.40 -2.35 29.22
N GLY A 126 -12.63 -1.25 29.96
CA GLY A 126 -11.57 -0.34 30.42
C GLY A 126 -11.26 0.85 29.49
N PHE A 127 -11.91 0.94 28.33
CA PHE A 127 -11.78 2.08 27.41
C PHE A 127 -13.08 2.87 27.32
N SER A 128 -12.97 4.19 27.22
CA SER A 128 -14.12 5.09 27.03
C SER A 128 -13.89 6.05 25.87
N LEU A 129 -14.85 6.11 24.95
CA LEU A 129 -14.82 7.06 23.83
C LEU A 129 -15.20 8.47 24.31
N VAL A 130 -14.30 9.43 24.11
CA VAL A 130 -14.51 10.84 24.42
C VAL A 130 -14.30 11.71 23.19
N SER A 131 -15.01 12.84 23.12
CA SER A 131 -14.84 13.82 22.04
C SER A 131 -13.89 14.95 22.41
N GLU A 132 -13.57 15.10 23.69
CA GLU A 132 -12.68 16.13 24.21
C GLU A 132 -11.26 15.58 24.34
N ILE A 133 -10.27 16.37 23.92
CA ILE A 133 -8.85 16.02 24.02
C ILE A 133 -8.33 16.54 25.37
N ASP A 134 -7.77 15.62 26.16
CA ASP A 134 -7.18 15.89 27.47
C ASP A 134 -5.88 15.07 27.65
N SER A 135 -5.13 15.33 28.71
CA SER A 135 -3.80 14.76 28.98
C SER A 135 -3.77 13.23 29.17
N ASP A 136 -4.89 12.62 29.53
CA ASP A 136 -5.13 11.19 29.73
C ASP A 136 -5.95 10.55 28.58
N VAL A 137 -6.10 11.26 27.46
CA VAL A 137 -6.83 10.80 26.28
C VAL A 137 -5.85 10.38 25.18
N LEU A 138 -5.99 9.13 24.72
CA LEU A 138 -5.31 8.64 23.54
C LEU A 138 -6.06 9.11 22.28
N VAL A 139 -5.43 9.99 21.51
CA VAL A 139 -5.96 10.43 20.23
C VAL A 139 -5.53 9.46 19.13
N ILE A 140 -6.50 8.94 18.38
CA ILE A 140 -6.27 8.02 17.27
C ILE A 140 -6.57 8.75 15.97
N GLN A 141 -5.61 8.74 15.03
CA GLN A 141 -5.80 9.32 13.70
C GLN A 141 -5.76 8.25 12.60
N PRO A 142 -6.93 7.67 12.25
CA PRO A 142 -7.00 6.64 11.23
C PRO A 142 -6.77 7.22 9.83
N LYS A 143 -5.99 6.51 9.02
CA LYS A 143 -5.79 6.80 7.60
C LYS A 143 -6.00 5.56 6.76
N ILE A 144 -6.79 5.68 5.69
CA ILE A 144 -6.90 4.70 4.62
C ILE A 144 -6.20 5.27 3.40
N ILE A 145 -5.06 4.69 3.04
CA ILE A 145 -4.25 5.11 1.90
C ILE A 145 -4.40 4.11 0.74
N ASN A 146 -4.21 4.61 -0.48
CA ASN A 146 -4.25 3.81 -1.69
C ASN A 146 -5.54 3.00 -1.89
N LEU A 147 -6.68 3.50 -1.39
CA LEU A 147 -7.98 2.84 -1.54
C LEU A 147 -8.26 2.54 -3.03
N ASP A 148 -8.49 1.27 -3.34
CA ASP A 148 -8.80 0.77 -4.68
C ASP A 148 -10.17 0.08 -4.65
N VAL A 149 -11.21 0.84 -5.01
CA VAL A 149 -12.58 0.32 -5.02
C VAL A 149 -12.86 -0.36 -6.36
N TYR A 150 -13.28 -1.61 -6.31
CA TYR A 150 -13.79 -2.34 -7.47
C TYR A 150 -15.29 -2.56 -7.29
N ALA A 151 -16.11 -1.97 -8.16
CA ALA A 151 -17.52 -2.31 -8.27
C ALA A 151 -17.67 -3.35 -9.39
N PRO A 152 -18.08 -4.60 -9.10
CA PRO A 152 -18.40 -5.56 -10.15
C PRO A 152 -19.68 -5.11 -10.89
N GLU A 153 -19.65 -5.06 -12.23
CA GLU A 153 -20.87 -5.04 -13.02
C GLU A 153 -21.54 -6.42 -12.87
N ILE A 154 -22.74 -6.44 -12.28
CA ILE A 154 -23.72 -7.51 -12.51
C ILE A 154 -24.05 -7.49 -14.01
N ASN A 155 -23.87 -8.64 -14.67
CA ASN A 155 -24.21 -8.94 -16.07
C ASN A 155 -23.07 -8.80 -17.11
N ASN A 156 -21.96 -9.52 -16.93
CA ASN A 156 -21.19 -10.01 -18.07
C ASN A 156 -21.39 -11.53 -18.19
N THR A 157 -22.32 -11.93 -19.05
CA THR A 157 -22.37 -13.29 -19.58
C THR A 157 -21.01 -13.59 -20.22
N LEU A 158 -20.32 -14.62 -19.71
CA LEU A 158 -18.94 -15.07 -19.99
C LEU A 158 -17.82 -14.42 -19.15
N GLY A 159 -17.70 -14.88 -17.91
CA GLY A 159 -16.44 -15.47 -17.43
C GLY A 159 -15.24 -14.58 -17.12
N SER A 160 -15.40 -13.30 -16.79
CA SER A 160 -14.31 -12.48 -16.23
C SER A 160 -14.31 -12.57 -14.71
N LEU A 161 -13.47 -13.44 -14.14
CA LEU A 161 -13.13 -13.40 -12.71
C LEU A 161 -12.10 -12.29 -12.50
N THR A 162 -12.53 -11.16 -11.93
CA THR A 162 -11.62 -10.08 -11.51
C THR A 162 -11.25 -10.31 -10.05
N PHE A 163 -9.96 -10.53 -9.79
CA PHE A 163 -9.43 -10.69 -8.44
C PHE A 163 -8.98 -9.32 -7.90
N VAL A 164 -9.40 -9.01 -6.66
CA VAL A 164 -8.89 -7.87 -5.90
C VAL A 164 -7.68 -8.38 -5.11
N ASP A 165 -6.50 -7.87 -5.42
CA ASP A 165 -5.26 -8.26 -4.73
C ASP A 165 -5.18 -7.62 -3.33
N ASN A 166 -5.70 -6.39 -3.18
CA ASN A 166 -5.81 -5.67 -1.90
C ASN A 166 -6.91 -4.59 -1.98
N ALA A 167 -7.75 -4.46 -0.93
CA ALA A 167 -8.78 -3.43 -0.82
C ALA A 167 -8.22 -2.03 -0.47
N GLY A 168 -6.98 -1.95 0.03
CA GLY A 168 -6.31 -0.72 0.46
C GLY A 168 -5.42 -0.96 1.68
N GLU A 169 -4.61 0.04 2.06
CA GLU A 169 -3.75 -0.04 3.25
C GLU A 169 -4.27 0.95 4.31
N GLY A 170 -4.39 0.48 5.55
CA GLY A 170 -4.79 1.30 6.70
C GLY A 170 -3.61 1.52 7.64
N THR A 171 -3.42 2.74 8.12
CA THR A 171 -2.42 3.05 9.16
C THR A 171 -3.09 3.79 10.32
N LEU A 172 -2.78 3.35 11.53
CA LEU A 172 -3.13 4.00 12.80
C LEU A 172 -1.81 4.48 13.45
N TYR A 173 -1.76 5.72 13.90
CA TYR A 173 -0.65 6.28 14.67
C TYR A 173 -1.19 7.25 15.72
#